data_AF-A0A5C4SRV6-F1
#
_entry.id   AF-A0A5C4SRV6-F1
#
_cell.length_a   1.000
_cell.length_b   1.000
_cell.length_c   1.000
_cell.angle_alpha   90.00
_cell.angle_beta   90.00
_cell.angle_gamma   90.00
#
_symmetry.space_group_name_H-M   'P 1'
#
loop_
_entity.id
_entity.type
_entity.pdbx_description
1 polymer ?
#
loop_
_entity_poly.entity_id
_entity_poly.type
_entity_poly.pdbx_seq_one_letter_code
_entity_poly.pdbx_strand_id
1 'polypeptide(L)'
;MCNACGFPTRPGHWTDAGADNAGDRLRLQMRRAQILNRLLNSYGLSARPPGHGPGFALSSFTGRTALLPDLEAVWEEAARQIGAPIDPLAPRFTAAPAAPQ
;
A
#
# COMPACT_ATOMS: atom_id res chain seq x y z
N MET A 1 9.75 24.39 1.34
CA MET A 1 9.96 23.75 0.02
C MET A 1 10.80 22.50 0.27
N CYS A 2 10.17 21.32 0.41
CA CYS A 2 10.89 20.08 0.77
C CYS A 2 11.23 19.26 -0.48
N ASN A 3 12.53 19.12 -0.74
CA ASN A 3 13.16 18.31 -1.78
C ASN A 3 13.05 16.79 -1.53
N ALA A 4 12.07 16.33 -0.75
CA ALA A 4 11.97 14.94 -0.28
C ALA A 4 11.14 14.04 -1.22
N CYS A 5 10.44 14.61 -2.20
CA CYS A 5 9.60 13.85 -3.13
C CYS A 5 10.39 13.18 -4.26
N GLY A 6 11.69 13.50 -4.37
CA GLY A 6 12.56 13.12 -5.48
C GLY A 6 13.53 12.00 -5.18
N PHE A 7 13.17 11.01 -4.35
CA PHE A 7 14.02 9.81 -4.25
C PHE A 7 14.03 9.10 -5.61
N PRO A 8 15.20 8.81 -6.19
CA PRO A 8 15.28 7.99 -7.38
C PRO A 8 14.70 6.61 -7.05
N THR A 9 13.74 6.17 -7.85
CA THR A 9 13.18 4.82 -7.76
C THR A 9 14.31 3.81 -7.91
N ARG A 10 14.26 2.71 -7.15
CA ARG A 10 15.13 1.56 -7.41
C ARG A 10 14.90 1.17 -8.88
N PRO A 11 15.92 1.17 -9.75
CA PRO A 11 15.73 0.80 -11.15
C PRO A 11 15.05 -0.57 -11.23
N GLY A 12 13.93 -0.66 -11.95
CA GLY A 12 13.33 -1.95 -12.30
C GLY A 12 12.24 -2.52 -11.37
N HIS A 13 11.70 -1.78 -10.40
CA HIS A 13 10.51 -2.28 -9.69
C HIS A 13 9.25 -2.06 -10.53
N TRP A 14 8.67 -3.15 -11.05
CA TRP A 14 7.57 -3.13 -12.03
C TRP A 14 6.36 -2.30 -11.59
N THR A 15 6.11 -2.18 -10.29
CA THR A 15 4.99 -1.39 -9.79
C THR A 15 5.17 0.10 -10.12
N ASP A 16 6.40 0.61 -10.17
CA ASP A 16 6.75 2.03 -10.34
C ASP A 16 6.75 2.52 -11.79
N ALA A 17 6.35 1.66 -12.74
CA ALA A 17 6.25 2.02 -14.14
C ALA A 17 5.29 3.23 -14.37
N GLY A 18 5.73 4.19 -15.17
CA GLY A 18 4.96 5.38 -15.53
C GLY A 18 5.06 6.57 -14.56
N ALA A 19 5.97 6.53 -13.59
CA ALA A 19 6.22 7.63 -12.66
C ALA A 19 7.52 8.39 -12.98
N ASP A 20 7.47 9.20 -14.05
CA ASP A 20 8.66 9.81 -14.66
C ASP A 20 9.26 10.94 -13.80
N ASN A 21 8.43 11.65 -13.05
CA ASN A 21 8.86 12.74 -12.17
C ASN A 21 8.46 12.51 -10.70
N ALA A 22 8.99 13.36 -9.81
CA ALA A 22 8.76 13.27 -8.37
C ALA A 22 7.28 13.39 -7.97
N GLY A 23 6.52 14.21 -8.70
CA GLY A 23 5.08 14.38 -8.47
C GLY A 23 4.30 13.11 -8.80
N ASP A 24 4.64 12.47 -9.92
CA ASP A 24 3.98 11.22 -10.34
C ASP A 24 4.31 10.06 -9.41
N ARG A 25 5.55 10.00 -8.90
CA ARG A 25 5.93 9.03 -7.85
C ARG A 25 5.12 9.21 -6.58
N LEU A 26 4.94 10.45 -6.13
CA LEU A 26 4.13 10.75 -4.95
C LEU A 26 2.66 10.35 -5.16
N ARG A 27 2.08 10.72 -6.31
CA ARG A 27 0.70 10.36 -6.67
C ARG A 27 0.52 8.86 -6.76
N LEU A 28 1.45 8.15 -7.39
CA LEU A 28 1.43 6.70 -7.51
C LEU A 28 1.48 6.05 -6.13
N GLN A 29 2.36 6.53 -5.24
CA GLN A 29 2.47 6.01 -3.88
C GLN A 29 1.20 6.25 -3.05
N MET A 30 0.61 7.44 -3.14
CA MET A 30 -0.67 7.73 -2.49
C MET A 30 -1.78 6.82 -3.03
N ARG A 31 -1.85 6.62 -4.35
CA ARG A 31 -2.85 5.75 -4.97
C ARG A 31 -2.72 4.29 -4.53
N ARG A 32 -1.50 3.79 -4.39
CA ARG A 32 -1.26 2.44 -3.84
C ARG A 32 -1.73 2.31 -2.40
N ALA A 33 -1.41 3.28 -1.54
CA ALA A 33 -1.88 3.28 -0.17
C ALA A 33 -3.42 3.29 -0.09
N GLN A 34 -4.09 4.05 -0.96
CA GLN A 34 -5.55 4.03 -1.07
C GLN A 34 -6.09 2.66 -1.50
N ILE A 35 -5.49 2.01 -2.50
CA ILE A 35 -5.88 0.67 -2.94
C ILE A 35 -5.70 -0.34 -1.80
N LEU A 36 -4.56 -0.33 -1.12
CA LEU A 36 -4.29 -1.17 0.04
C LEU A 36 -5.34 -1.00 1.12
N ASN A 37 -5.71 0.25 1.45
CA ASN A 37 -6.69 0.52 2.51
C ASN A 37 -8.09 0.03 2.18
N ARG A 38 -8.47 -0.10 0.89
CA ARG A 38 -9.74 -0.76 0.52
C ARG A 38 -9.80 -2.23 0.94
N LEU A 39 -8.63 -2.88 1.03
CA LEU A 39 -8.50 -4.28 1.42
C LEU A 39 -8.26 -4.40 2.93
N LEU A 40 -7.23 -3.69 3.42
CA LEU A 40 -6.67 -3.81 4.76
C LEU A 40 -7.58 -3.26 5.88
N ASN A 41 -8.42 -2.26 5.59
CA ASN A 41 -9.28 -1.66 6.62
C ASN A 41 -10.23 -2.69 7.25
N SER A 42 -10.69 -3.68 6.47
CA SER A 42 -11.55 -4.76 6.97
C SER A 42 -10.85 -5.67 8.00
N TYR A 43 -9.53 -5.63 8.06
CA TYR A 43 -8.68 -6.35 9.02
C TYR A 43 -8.17 -5.46 10.16
N GLY A 44 -8.62 -4.20 10.26
CA GLY A 44 -8.12 -3.25 11.26
C GLY A 44 -6.68 -2.77 10.98
N LEU A 45 -6.22 -2.86 9.74
CA LEU A 45 -4.91 -2.41 9.28
C LEU A 45 -5.06 -1.23 8.32
N SER A 46 -4.09 -0.30 8.34
CA SER A 46 -4.04 0.83 7.41
C SER A 46 -2.61 1.09 6.94
N ALA A 47 -2.45 1.32 5.64
CA ALA A 47 -1.19 1.66 5.00
C ALA A 47 -1.15 3.15 4.66
N ARG A 48 0.01 3.79 4.89
CA ARG A 48 0.31 5.17 4.47
C ARG A 48 1.72 5.26 3.91
N PRO A 49 2.04 6.29 3.10
CA PRO A 49 3.43 6.62 2.81
C PRO A 49 4.18 6.98 4.11
N PRO A 50 5.45 6.57 4.29
CA PRO A 50 6.20 6.75 5.54
C PRO A 50 6.67 8.20 5.81
N GLY A 51 6.37 9.15 4.91
CA GLY A 51 6.70 10.58 5.06
C GLY A 51 8.16 10.94 4.77
N HIS A 52 9.07 9.97 4.85
CA HIS A 52 10.50 10.13 4.58
C HIS A 52 11.03 8.93 3.78
N GLY A 53 10.90 8.97 2.45
CA GLY A 53 11.39 7.92 1.56
C GLY A 53 10.31 6.96 1.01
N PRO A 54 10.73 5.96 0.22
CA PRO A 54 9.84 4.97 -0.38
C PRO A 54 9.33 3.94 0.64
N GLY A 55 8.35 3.14 0.24
CA GLY A 55 7.76 2.09 1.07
C GLY A 55 6.46 2.51 1.75
N PHE A 56 6.07 1.77 2.80
CA PHE A 56 4.78 1.90 3.48
C PHE A 56 4.96 1.89 4.99
N ALA A 57 4.20 2.74 5.68
CA ALA A 57 3.92 2.61 7.09
C ALA A 57 2.60 1.83 7.25
N LEU A 58 2.65 0.64 7.84
CA LEU A 58 1.49 -0.19 8.14
C LEU A 58 1.13 -0.06 9.62
N SER A 59 -0.01 0.55 9.92
CA SER A 59 -0.53 0.75 11.26
C SER A 59 -1.68 -0.21 11.55
N SER A 60 -1.75 -0.71 12.79
CA SER A 60 -2.84 -1.54 13.31
C SER A 60 -3.69 -0.78 14.33
N PHE A 61 -4.90 -1.26 14.61
CA PHE A 61 -5.78 -0.66 15.62
C PHE A 61 -5.17 -0.64 17.05
N THR A 62 -4.22 -1.54 17.34
CA THR A 62 -3.50 -1.56 18.63
C THR A 62 -2.41 -0.48 18.74
N GLY A 63 -2.25 0.36 17.71
CA GLY A 63 -1.27 1.44 17.67
C GLY A 63 0.11 1.03 17.15
N ARG A 64 0.36 -0.27 16.91
CA ARG A 64 1.62 -0.73 16.31
C ARG A 64 1.74 -0.25 14.87
N THR A 65 2.89 0.33 14.52
CA THR A 65 3.23 0.76 13.16
C THR A 65 4.55 0.14 12.71
N ALA A 66 4.58 -0.49 11.54
CA ALA A 66 5.78 -1.05 10.92
C ALA A 66 6.14 -0.25 9.65
N LEU A 67 7.42 0.02 9.44
CA LEU A 67 7.95 0.60 8.20
C LEU A 67 8.40 -0.53 7.28
N LEU A 68 7.87 -0.56 6.07
CA LEU A 68 7.98 -1.67 5.13
C LEU A 68 8.53 -1.16 3.80
N PRO A 69 9.54 -1.83 3.21
CA PRO A 69 10.27 -1.30 2.05
C PRO A 69 9.45 -1.26 0.76
N ASP A 70 8.49 -2.18 0.60
CA ASP A 70 7.76 -2.39 -0.64
C ASP A 70 6.38 -3.03 -0.39
N LEU A 71 5.68 -3.35 -1.48
CA LEU A 71 4.34 -3.93 -1.43
C LEU A 71 4.34 -5.40 -0.96
N GLU A 72 5.39 -6.16 -1.25
CA GLU A 72 5.50 -7.57 -0.84
C GLU A 72 5.58 -7.66 0.68
N ALA A 73 6.45 -6.83 1.29
CA ALA A 73 6.58 -6.73 2.74
C ALA A 73 5.28 -6.30 3.45
N VAL A 74 4.42 -5.51 2.80
CA VAL A 74 3.08 -5.18 3.34
C VAL A 74 2.22 -6.43 3.49
N TRP A 75 2.20 -7.30 2.49
CA TRP A 75 1.40 -8.52 2.53
C TRP A 75 1.93 -9.51 3.56
N GLU A 76 3.24 -9.69 3.62
CA GLU A 76 3.88 -10.56 4.61
C GLU A 76 3.59 -10.09 6.05
N GLU A 77 3.81 -8.81 6.34
CA GLU A 77 3.56 -8.26 7.67
C GLU A 77 2.07 -8.31 8.02
N ALA A 78 1.18 -7.97 7.09
CA ALA A 78 -0.26 -8.04 7.32
C ALA A 78 -0.71 -9.47 7.62
N ALA A 79 -0.25 -10.45 6.84
CA ALA A 79 -0.53 -11.86 7.07
C ALA A 79 -0.02 -12.32 8.44
N ARG A 80 1.17 -11.86 8.85
CA ARG A 80 1.74 -12.14 10.16
C ARG A 80 0.91 -11.54 11.30
N GLN A 81 0.38 -10.32 11.15
CA GLN A 81 -0.46 -9.70 12.20
C GLN A 81 -1.81 -10.40 12.33
N ILE A 82 -2.39 -10.83 11.21
CA ILE A 82 -3.71 -11.47 11.15
C ILE A 82 -3.63 -12.96 11.53
N GLY A 83 -2.47 -13.60 11.31
CA GLY A 83 -2.27 -15.04 11.47
C GLY A 83 -2.72 -15.87 10.27
N ALA A 84 -3.02 -15.25 9.13
CA ALA A 84 -3.43 -15.92 7.91
C ALA A 84 -3.09 -15.08 6.67
N PRO A 85 -2.77 -15.69 5.51
CA PRO A 85 -2.53 -14.95 4.27
C PRO A 85 -3.78 -14.19 3.82
N ILE A 86 -3.58 -12.97 3.33
CA ILE A 86 -4.64 -12.20 2.67
C ILE A 86 -4.57 -12.48 1.18
N ASP A 87 -5.66 -13.00 0.60
CA ASP A 87 -5.83 -13.05 -0.85
C ASP A 87 -6.43 -11.71 -1.35
N PRO A 88 -5.66 -10.85 -2.04
CA PRO A 88 -6.14 -9.58 -2.57
C PRO A 88 -7.09 -9.74 -3.77
N LEU A 89 -7.13 -10.93 -4.39
CA LEU A 89 -8.01 -11.24 -5.51
C LEU A 89 -9.27 -12.00 -5.07
N ALA A 90 -9.44 -12.22 -3.77
CA ALA A 90 -10.60 -12.91 -3.22
C ALA A 90 -11.91 -12.26 -3.71
N PRO A 91 -12.96 -13.05 -4.00
CA PRO A 91 -14.22 -12.54 -4.56
C PRO A 91 -14.84 -11.38 -3.77
N ARG A 92 -14.65 -11.34 -2.45
CA ARG A 92 -15.11 -10.23 -1.58
C ARG A 92 -14.52 -8.86 -1.96
N PHE A 93 -13.42 -8.81 -2.71
CA PHE A 93 -12.76 -7.58 -3.14
C PHE A 93 -12.90 -7.30 -4.64
N THR A 94 -13.22 -8.31 -5.44
CA THR A 94 -13.22 -8.25 -6.91
C THR A 94 -14.61 -8.44 -7.53
N ALA A 95 -15.58 -8.97 -6.78
CA ALA A 95 -16.94 -9.15 -7.28
C ALA A 95 -17.56 -7.80 -7.66
N ALA A 96 -18.12 -7.74 -8.87
CA ALA A 96 -18.98 -6.62 -9.24
C ALA A 96 -20.16 -6.55 -8.27
N PRO A 97 -20.59 -5.35 -7.84
CA PRO A 97 -21.80 -5.23 -7.05
C PRO A 97 -22.97 -5.86 -7.81
N ALA A 98 -23.78 -6.66 -7.13
CA ALA A 98 -24.96 -7.26 -7.73
C ALA A 98 -25.86 -6.15 -8.31
N ALA A 99 -26.30 -6.31 -9.56
CA ALA A 99 -27.21 -5.36 -10.19
C ALA A 99 -28.52 -5.30 -9.39
N PRO A 100 -29.08 -4.09 -9.16
CA PRO A 100 -30.41 -4.00 -8.58
C PRO A 100 -31.41 -4.70 -9.51
N GLN A 101 -32.26 -5.55 -8.91
CA GLN A 101 -33.38 -6.20 -9.61
C GLN A 101 -34.47 -5.20 -9.97
#